data_AF-A0A950M8R4-F1
#
_entry.id   AF-A0A950M8R4-F1
#
_cell.length_a   1.000
_cell.length_b   1.000
_cell.length_c   1.000
_cell.angle_alpha   90.00
_cell.angle_beta   90.00
_cell.angle_gamma   90.00
#
_symmetry.space_group_name_H-M   'P 1'
#
loop_
_entity.id
_entity.type
_entity.pdbx_description
1 polymer ?
#
loop_
_entity_poly.entity_id
_entity_poly.type
_entity_poly.pdbx_seq_one_letter_code
_entity_poly.pdbx_strand_id
1 'polypeptide(L)'
;MGTNQWLAAAGMVLAGGVAAQGLPVKDALQDGSLGLFPAQDFHQARGDCQCGKLKQGMWYFQDDLVALPRVGVPQASYSTTLDKLSDIRQWSSSPEAQTLAYPSLLWLGSPQVVDGVSLSADGKSLKTAGGDALDFRVVPKIASNRSYYNDASVAFFANRPLRLRGKVEEEAGKPVFVARTVWPADFNIDADRLALAPPKDTHALTEFVQAEHGGAKSAFTTRLLWERHPGRPRRWQDKPVLGVMLNGAQGDDDEAYGGHFAIATGRMGAGGDWSNWIVNNFYNLDSYSEKGIIAASMPMDNYLMDLNSGQQYYRPSYMLVAVLNDARTAVAYQGAVERVYNHFYRHDFTYQHAVANCAGISLDVFKALGWNIPERGPSSWAKAIGAYFYLSAKDGSLESGRKIYDYLTEETTRLLPAVAFDAAGQDLLELVNGRVTRSLGAFEQQLQSDVEAIYLVRIPQVPSSRAFGSNPVFSFSEYMERAPADHAQWKIVPVDARPFPQELRDGQALTQQRKSPVPLPIAIIVLVIVAAASFVARALYRKRKR
;
A
#
# COMPACT_ATOMS: atom_id res chain seq x y z
N MET A 1 -24.23 -9.04 -59.04
CA MET A 1 -22.98 -9.20 -58.26
C MET A 1 -22.55 -7.81 -57.82
N GLY A 2 -22.85 -7.45 -56.57
CA GLY A 2 -22.54 -6.13 -56.03
C GLY A 2 -22.29 -6.27 -54.55
N THR A 3 -21.01 -6.34 -54.18
CA THR A 3 -20.50 -6.50 -52.82
C THR A 3 -20.55 -5.16 -52.08
N ASN A 4 -21.38 -5.06 -51.04
CA ASN A 4 -21.39 -3.94 -50.11
C ASN A 4 -20.25 -4.11 -49.10
N GLN A 5 -19.19 -3.32 -49.25
CA GLN A 5 -18.19 -3.09 -48.22
C GLN A 5 -18.63 -1.93 -47.33
N TRP A 6 -18.85 -2.21 -46.05
CA TRP A 6 -18.99 -1.20 -45.01
C TRP A 6 -17.59 -0.74 -44.59
N LEU A 7 -17.26 0.51 -44.89
CA LEU A 7 -16.10 1.22 -44.36
C LEU A 7 -16.38 1.58 -42.89
N ALA A 8 -15.72 0.89 -41.96
CA ALA A 8 -15.62 1.33 -40.57
C ALA A 8 -14.54 2.42 -40.49
N ALA A 9 -14.95 3.66 -40.26
CA ALA A 9 -14.06 4.77 -39.97
C ALA A 9 -13.49 4.61 -38.55
N ALA A 10 -12.19 4.31 -38.45
CA ALA A 10 -11.45 4.39 -37.21
C ALA A 10 -11.23 5.86 -36.84
N GLY A 11 -11.96 6.34 -35.83
CA GLY A 11 -11.73 7.65 -35.22
C GLY A 11 -10.43 7.64 -34.42
N MET A 12 -9.36 8.17 -35.00
CA MET A 12 -8.11 8.48 -34.31
C MET A 12 -8.32 9.76 -33.50
N VAL A 13 -8.49 9.65 -32.18
CA VAL A 13 -8.47 10.81 -31.29
C VAL A 13 -7.02 11.24 -31.15
N LEU A 14 -6.61 12.22 -31.95
CA LEU A 14 -5.39 12.98 -31.72
C LEU A 14 -5.61 13.85 -30.48
N ALA A 15 -4.99 13.49 -29.36
CA ALA A 15 -4.84 14.37 -28.22
C ALA A 15 -3.90 15.53 -28.62
N GLY A 16 -4.47 16.57 -29.23
CA GLY A 16 -3.78 17.83 -29.44
C GLY A 16 -3.62 18.52 -28.09
N GLY A 17 -2.45 18.37 -27.46
CA GLY A 17 -2.10 19.13 -26.28
C GLY A 17 -2.04 20.62 -26.63
N VAL A 18 -2.91 21.43 -26.01
CA VAL A 18 -2.72 22.88 -25.98
C VAL A 18 -1.48 23.11 -25.12
N ALA A 19 -0.35 23.39 -25.76
CA ALA A 19 0.85 23.84 -25.08
C ALA A 19 0.53 25.21 -24.47
N ALA A 20 0.25 25.25 -23.17
CA ALA A 20 0.17 26.49 -22.43
C ALA A 20 1.59 27.10 -22.42
N GLN A 21 1.85 28.01 -23.35
CA GLN A 21 3.14 28.68 -23.49
C GLN A 21 3.50 29.33 -22.14
N GLY A 22 4.61 28.89 -21.53
CA GLY A 22 5.13 29.43 -20.26
C GLY A 22 4.95 28.54 -19.02
N LEU A 23 4.12 27.50 -19.06
CA LEU A 23 3.86 26.67 -17.87
C LEU A 23 4.65 25.34 -17.91
N PRO A 24 5.29 24.91 -16.81
CA PRO A 24 6.09 23.69 -16.76
C PRO A 24 5.21 22.43 -16.63
N VAL A 25 4.16 22.33 -17.44
CA VAL A 25 3.29 21.16 -17.53
C VAL A 25 3.97 20.14 -18.42
N LYS A 26 4.18 18.94 -17.91
CA LYS A 26 4.74 17.81 -18.67
C LYS A 26 3.86 16.57 -18.56
N ASP A 27 3.98 15.67 -19.52
CA ASP A 27 3.37 14.36 -19.42
C ASP A 27 3.96 13.61 -18.21
N ALA A 28 3.10 12.92 -17.45
CA ALA A 28 3.49 12.18 -16.26
C ALA A 28 4.51 11.06 -16.53
N LEU A 29 4.64 10.62 -17.79
CA LEU A 29 5.59 9.61 -18.25
C LEU A 29 6.71 10.20 -19.13
N GLN A 30 6.79 11.53 -19.29
CA GLN A 30 7.72 12.18 -20.21
C GLN A 30 9.19 11.90 -19.87
N ASP A 31 9.54 12.06 -18.58
CA ASP A 31 10.92 12.02 -18.12
C ASP A 31 11.02 11.34 -16.74
N GLY A 32 12.19 10.78 -16.45
CA GLY A 32 12.55 10.23 -15.14
C GLY A 32 12.19 8.76 -14.95
N SER A 33 11.98 8.37 -13.69
CA SER A 33 11.61 7.00 -13.32
C SER A 33 10.26 6.95 -12.61
N LEU A 34 9.56 5.83 -12.79
CA LEU A 34 8.49 5.38 -11.91
C LEU A 34 9.08 4.27 -11.04
N GLY A 35 9.50 4.61 -9.83
CA GLY A 35 10.22 3.70 -8.95
C GLY A 35 11.53 3.26 -9.59
N LEU A 36 11.67 1.95 -9.80
CA LEU A 36 12.84 1.34 -10.45
C LEU A 36 12.77 1.38 -11.98
N PHE A 37 11.60 1.69 -12.54
CA PHE A 37 11.34 1.60 -13.97
C PHE A 37 11.56 2.96 -14.67
N PRO A 38 12.20 3.01 -15.85
CA PRO A 38 12.18 4.20 -16.68
C PRO A 38 10.75 4.58 -17.08
N ALA A 39 10.36 5.84 -16.90
CA ALA A 39 8.99 6.29 -17.17
C ALA A 39 8.61 6.13 -18.67
N GLN A 40 9.59 6.36 -19.54
CA GLN A 40 9.49 6.24 -21.00
C GLN A 40 9.13 4.83 -21.49
N ASP A 41 9.35 3.78 -20.66
CA ASP A 41 9.01 2.40 -21.01
C ASP A 41 7.50 2.13 -20.87
N PHE A 42 6.74 3.11 -20.40
CA PHE A 42 5.30 3.06 -20.31
C PHE A 42 4.62 4.00 -21.32
N HIS A 43 3.34 3.73 -21.55
CA HIS A 43 2.43 4.65 -22.19
C HIS A 43 1.17 4.78 -21.34
N GLN A 44 0.50 5.92 -21.45
CA GLN A 44 -0.76 6.16 -20.73
C GLN A 44 -1.90 5.42 -21.42
N ALA A 45 -2.80 4.86 -20.62
CA ALA A 45 -4.04 4.26 -21.09
C ALA A 45 -5.15 4.47 -20.05
N ARG A 46 -6.39 4.40 -20.49
CA ARG A 46 -7.55 4.26 -19.60
C ARG A 46 -7.86 2.78 -19.39
N GLY A 47 -8.42 2.42 -18.23
CA GLY A 47 -8.74 1.02 -17.93
C GLY A 47 -9.81 0.40 -18.85
N ASP A 48 -10.61 1.21 -19.54
CA ASP A 48 -11.58 0.75 -20.55
C ASP A 48 -10.96 0.39 -21.91
N CYS A 49 -9.64 0.59 -22.09
CA CYS A 49 -8.98 0.25 -23.34
C CYS A 49 -8.92 -1.28 -23.57
N GLN A 50 -8.99 -1.69 -24.84
CA GLN A 50 -8.72 -3.08 -25.26
C GLN A 50 -7.22 -3.32 -25.52
N CYS A 51 -6.35 -2.74 -24.68
CA CYS A 51 -4.92 -2.60 -24.95
C CYS A 51 -3.98 -3.35 -23.98
N GLY A 52 -4.51 -3.91 -22.89
CA GLY A 52 -3.75 -4.63 -21.86
C GLY A 52 -3.81 -6.16 -21.97
N LYS A 53 -2.77 -6.86 -21.49
CA LYS A 53 -2.76 -8.33 -21.36
C LYS A 53 -3.53 -8.83 -20.13
N LEU A 54 -3.81 -7.95 -19.16
CA LEU A 54 -4.46 -8.29 -17.89
C LEU A 54 -5.89 -7.72 -17.84
N LYS A 55 -6.85 -8.42 -18.47
CA LYS A 55 -8.26 -7.98 -18.54
C LYS A 55 -8.86 -7.74 -17.16
N GLN A 56 -8.51 -8.59 -16.19
CA GLN A 56 -9.01 -8.51 -14.82
C GLN A 56 -8.57 -7.23 -14.11
N GLY A 57 -7.30 -6.86 -14.24
CA GLY A 57 -6.76 -5.60 -13.71
C GLY A 57 -7.45 -4.40 -14.34
N MET A 58 -7.54 -4.39 -15.67
CA MET A 58 -8.16 -3.29 -16.42
C MET A 58 -9.63 -3.06 -16.05
N TRP A 59 -10.38 -4.11 -15.70
CA TRP A 59 -11.75 -4.01 -15.20
C TRP A 59 -11.89 -3.12 -13.95
N TYR A 60 -10.90 -3.12 -13.06
CA TYR A 60 -10.95 -2.26 -11.88
C TYR A 60 -10.72 -0.78 -12.20
N PHE A 61 -9.90 -0.47 -13.20
CA PHE A 61 -9.45 0.89 -13.50
C PHE A 61 -10.21 1.52 -14.67
N GLN A 62 -11.42 1.04 -15.01
CA GLN A 62 -12.19 1.51 -16.17
C GLN A 62 -12.33 3.05 -16.23
N ASP A 63 -12.47 3.68 -15.08
CA ASP A 63 -12.62 5.14 -14.94
C ASP A 63 -11.32 5.87 -14.58
N ASP A 64 -10.20 5.16 -14.52
CA ASP A 64 -8.91 5.67 -14.07
C ASP A 64 -7.85 5.64 -15.17
N LEU A 65 -6.83 6.49 -14.99
CA LEU A 65 -5.65 6.52 -15.82
C LEU A 65 -4.58 5.59 -15.27
N VAL A 66 -4.09 4.70 -16.13
CA VAL A 66 -3.03 3.73 -15.83
C VAL A 66 -1.83 3.95 -16.76
N ALA A 67 -0.67 3.49 -16.32
CA ALA A 67 0.51 3.35 -17.17
C ALA A 67 0.69 1.87 -17.51
N LEU A 68 0.77 1.56 -18.81
CA LEU A 68 0.97 0.20 -19.32
C LEU A 68 2.36 0.07 -19.94
N PRO A 69 3.09 -1.04 -19.71
CA PRO A 69 4.37 -1.26 -20.37
C PRO A 69 4.23 -1.23 -21.89
N ARG A 70 5.19 -0.60 -22.57
CA ARG A 70 5.26 -0.60 -24.03
C ARG A 70 5.53 -2.00 -24.58
N VAL A 71 5.24 -2.18 -25.86
CA VAL A 71 5.54 -3.42 -26.59
C VAL A 71 7.04 -3.73 -26.51
N GLY A 72 7.39 -4.98 -26.19
CA GLY A 72 8.78 -5.44 -26.06
C GLY A 72 9.37 -5.32 -24.65
N VAL A 73 8.71 -4.60 -23.73
CA VAL A 73 9.13 -4.52 -22.33
C VAL A 73 8.75 -5.82 -21.59
N PRO A 74 9.68 -6.46 -20.85
CA PRO A 74 9.40 -7.70 -20.13
C PRO A 74 8.45 -7.45 -18.96
N GLN A 75 7.28 -8.09 -18.98
CA GLN A 75 6.28 -7.97 -17.92
C GLN A 75 6.37 -9.14 -16.95
N ALA A 76 6.04 -8.89 -15.68
CA ALA A 76 5.88 -9.93 -14.68
C ALA A 76 4.80 -10.94 -15.15
N SER A 77 5.17 -12.22 -15.15
CA SER A 77 4.24 -13.33 -15.34
C SER A 77 3.71 -13.82 -14.00
N TYR A 78 2.92 -14.88 -14.03
CA TYR A 78 2.45 -15.59 -12.85
C TYR A 78 2.26 -17.07 -13.22
N SER A 79 2.19 -17.95 -12.23
CA SER A 79 1.83 -19.35 -12.44
C SER A 79 0.31 -19.52 -12.38
N THR A 80 -0.28 -20.23 -13.32
CA THR A 80 -1.72 -20.57 -13.28
C THR A 80 -2.02 -21.79 -12.41
N THR A 81 -1.00 -22.49 -11.93
CA THR A 81 -1.14 -23.75 -11.20
C THR A 81 -0.63 -23.67 -9.76
N LEU A 82 0.34 -22.79 -9.48
CA LEU A 82 0.89 -22.60 -8.13
C LEU A 82 0.18 -21.47 -7.40
N ASP A 83 0.04 -21.61 -6.08
CA ASP A 83 -0.35 -20.48 -5.24
C ASP A 83 0.72 -19.38 -5.29
N LYS A 84 0.33 -18.14 -4.97
CA LYS A 84 1.19 -16.95 -5.08
C LYS A 84 2.56 -17.09 -4.40
N LEU A 85 2.68 -17.80 -3.29
CA LEU A 85 3.96 -17.90 -2.56
C LEU A 85 4.85 -19.00 -3.13
N SER A 86 4.25 -20.10 -3.56
CA SER A 86 4.96 -21.15 -4.28
C SER A 86 5.42 -20.66 -5.66
N ASP A 87 4.63 -19.80 -6.32
CA ASP A 87 5.02 -19.13 -7.56
C ASP A 87 6.25 -18.23 -7.36
N ILE A 88 6.25 -17.36 -6.34
CA ILE A 88 7.41 -16.51 -6.02
C ILE A 88 8.65 -17.36 -5.72
N ARG A 89 8.54 -18.40 -4.89
CA ARG A 89 9.67 -19.27 -4.53
C ARG A 89 10.28 -19.96 -5.74
N GLN A 90 9.44 -20.44 -6.65
CA GLN A 90 9.91 -21.05 -7.89
C GLN A 90 10.59 -20.00 -8.78
N TRP A 91 9.93 -18.87 -9.02
CA TRP A 91 10.46 -17.77 -9.83
C TRP A 91 11.77 -17.21 -9.28
N SER A 92 11.89 -16.98 -7.97
CA SER A 92 13.09 -16.39 -7.37
C SER A 92 14.35 -17.24 -7.54
N SER A 93 14.19 -18.53 -7.84
CA SER A 93 15.30 -19.44 -8.13
C SER A 93 15.71 -19.47 -9.61
N SER A 94 14.96 -18.80 -10.48
CA SER A 94 15.16 -18.83 -11.93
C SER A 94 15.99 -17.63 -12.40
N PRO A 95 16.65 -17.72 -13.58
CA PRO A 95 17.43 -16.60 -14.14
C PRO A 95 16.59 -15.33 -14.35
N GLU A 96 15.29 -15.47 -14.63
CA GLU A 96 14.37 -14.36 -14.84
C GLU A 96 14.27 -13.44 -13.62
N ALA A 97 14.47 -13.96 -12.40
CA ALA A 97 14.42 -13.17 -11.16
C ALA A 97 15.50 -12.10 -11.05
N GLN A 98 16.57 -12.22 -11.84
CA GLN A 98 17.65 -11.23 -11.88
C GLN A 98 17.30 -10.02 -12.75
N THR A 99 16.23 -10.12 -13.54
CA THR A 99 15.76 -9.03 -14.40
C THR A 99 14.55 -8.35 -13.80
N LEU A 100 14.49 -7.03 -13.90
CA LEU A 100 13.35 -6.26 -13.43
C LEU A 100 12.14 -6.54 -14.33
N ALA A 101 11.18 -7.28 -13.79
CA ALA A 101 9.93 -7.58 -14.46
C ALA A 101 8.92 -6.45 -14.25
N TYR A 102 8.33 -5.93 -15.32
CA TYR A 102 7.46 -4.76 -15.25
C TYR A 102 6.05 -5.13 -14.77
N PRO A 103 5.38 -4.25 -14.01
CA PRO A 103 3.96 -4.40 -13.65
C PRO A 103 3.10 -4.57 -14.90
N SER A 104 2.04 -5.36 -14.83
CA SER A 104 1.05 -5.39 -15.91
C SER A 104 0.29 -4.06 -16.06
N LEU A 105 0.19 -3.27 -14.98
CA LEU A 105 -0.31 -1.90 -14.97
C LEU A 105 0.19 -1.16 -13.73
N LEU A 106 0.37 0.15 -13.84
CA LEU A 106 0.56 1.08 -12.70
C LEU A 106 -0.62 2.05 -12.63
N TRP A 107 -1.12 2.35 -11.42
CA TRP A 107 -2.14 3.38 -11.27
C TRP A 107 -1.51 4.78 -11.26
N LEU A 108 -1.63 5.47 -12.39
CA LEU A 108 -0.99 6.77 -12.60
C LEU A 108 -1.80 7.93 -12.01
N GLY A 109 -3.12 7.80 -11.96
CA GLY A 109 -4.03 8.78 -11.37
C GLY A 109 -4.35 9.97 -12.30
N SER A 110 -3.34 10.65 -12.85
CA SER A 110 -3.56 11.75 -13.83
C SER A 110 -2.43 11.85 -14.87
N PRO A 111 -2.73 12.45 -16.04
CA PRO A 111 -1.84 12.37 -17.20
C PRO A 111 -0.67 13.37 -17.16
N GLN A 112 -0.76 14.40 -16.34
CA GLN A 112 0.21 15.50 -16.35
C GLN A 112 0.73 15.78 -14.95
N VAL A 113 1.95 16.30 -14.91
CA VAL A 113 2.58 16.81 -13.69
C VAL A 113 3.10 18.23 -13.92
N VAL A 114 3.12 19.00 -12.84
CA VAL A 114 3.68 20.35 -12.79
C VAL A 114 4.61 20.41 -11.59
N ASP A 115 5.85 20.82 -11.80
CA ASP A 115 6.89 20.90 -10.77
C ASP A 115 7.28 22.36 -10.50
N GLY A 116 7.77 22.63 -9.30
CA GLY A 116 8.40 23.92 -8.97
C GLY A 116 7.43 25.11 -8.97
N VAL A 117 6.16 24.85 -8.64
CA VAL A 117 5.12 25.89 -8.52
C VAL A 117 4.81 26.18 -7.06
N SER A 118 4.16 27.31 -6.80
CA SER A 118 3.60 27.65 -5.49
C SER A 118 2.11 27.96 -5.62
N LEU A 119 1.32 27.59 -4.60
CA LEU A 119 -0.09 27.89 -4.54
C LEU A 119 -0.30 29.31 -3.99
N SER A 120 -1.16 30.10 -4.63
CA SER A 120 -1.57 31.40 -4.12
C SER A 120 -2.29 31.29 -2.78
N ALA A 121 -2.24 32.35 -1.97
CA ALA A 121 -2.84 32.35 -0.63
C ALA A 121 -4.37 32.12 -0.63
N ASP A 122 -5.05 32.48 -1.71
CA ASP A 122 -6.48 32.23 -1.91
C ASP A 122 -6.79 30.84 -2.49
N GLY A 123 -5.76 30.06 -2.82
CA GLY A 123 -5.89 28.70 -3.34
C GLY A 123 -6.46 28.61 -4.76
N LYS A 124 -6.40 29.69 -5.56
CA LYS A 124 -7.02 29.76 -6.89
C LYS A 124 -6.06 29.82 -8.07
N SER A 125 -4.77 29.99 -7.81
CA SER A 125 -3.76 30.08 -8.86
C SER A 125 -2.44 29.42 -8.45
N LEU A 126 -1.75 28.86 -9.43
CA LEU A 126 -0.37 28.41 -9.32
C LEU A 126 0.55 29.47 -9.87
N LYS A 127 1.67 29.72 -9.19
CA LYS A 127 2.73 30.61 -9.66
C LYS A 127 3.99 29.81 -9.95
N THR A 128 4.55 30.00 -11.14
CA THR A 128 5.85 29.41 -11.52
C THR A 128 7.00 30.24 -10.93
N ALA A 129 8.21 29.67 -10.93
CA ALA A 129 9.42 30.41 -10.59
C ALA A 129 9.67 31.62 -11.51
N GLY A 130 9.16 31.59 -12.75
CA GLY A 130 9.25 32.69 -13.72
C GLY A 130 8.23 33.82 -13.49
N GLY A 131 7.29 33.65 -12.55
CA GLY A 131 6.24 34.63 -12.25
C GLY A 131 4.94 34.44 -13.03
N ASP A 132 4.87 33.48 -13.94
CA ASP A 132 3.65 33.13 -14.67
C ASP A 132 2.60 32.54 -13.74
N ALA A 133 1.33 32.83 -14.02
CA ALA A 133 0.20 32.34 -13.26
C ALA A 133 -0.68 31.39 -14.09
N LEU A 134 -1.14 30.31 -13.47
CA LEU A 134 -2.09 29.35 -14.04
C LEU A 134 -3.27 29.23 -13.10
N ASP A 135 -4.49 29.33 -13.63
CA ASP A 135 -5.70 29.11 -12.85
C ASP A 135 -5.70 27.68 -12.30
N PHE A 136 -6.12 27.52 -11.05
CA PHE A 136 -6.03 26.28 -10.30
C PHE A 136 -7.40 25.84 -9.80
N ARG A 137 -7.68 24.55 -9.97
CA ARG A 137 -8.84 23.87 -9.38
C ARG A 137 -8.43 22.48 -8.91
N VAL A 138 -9.26 21.87 -8.08
CA VAL A 138 -9.09 20.49 -7.62
C VAL A 138 -10.17 19.60 -8.22
N VAL A 139 -9.84 18.32 -8.49
CA VAL A 139 -10.80 17.30 -8.92
C VAL A 139 -11.93 17.17 -7.90
N PRO A 140 -13.19 16.90 -8.29
CA PRO A 140 -14.28 16.85 -7.31
C PRO A 140 -14.06 15.80 -6.22
N LYS A 141 -14.62 16.10 -5.04
CA LYS A 141 -14.70 15.17 -3.91
C LYS A 141 -15.66 14.02 -4.25
N ILE A 142 -15.23 12.78 -4.03
CA ILE A 142 -16.15 11.63 -4.09
C ILE A 142 -17.09 11.63 -2.88
N ALA A 143 -18.34 11.22 -3.07
CA ALA A 143 -19.40 11.38 -2.07
C ALA A 143 -19.09 10.70 -0.73
N SER A 144 -18.45 9.53 -0.75
CA SER A 144 -18.10 8.75 0.43
C SER A 144 -16.90 9.31 1.20
N ASN A 145 -16.02 10.09 0.58
CA ASN A 145 -14.78 10.54 1.20
C ASN A 145 -15.07 11.53 2.33
N ARG A 146 -14.58 11.27 3.55
CA ARG A 146 -14.70 12.22 4.67
C ARG A 146 -13.48 13.13 4.84
N SER A 147 -12.43 12.89 4.08
CA SER A 147 -11.11 13.51 4.15
C SER A 147 -10.74 14.21 2.86
N TYR A 148 -11.25 15.42 2.68
CA TYR A 148 -11.06 16.14 1.44
C TYR A 148 -10.49 17.55 1.66
N TYR A 149 -9.75 18.00 0.65
CA TYR A 149 -9.10 19.30 0.54
C TYR A 149 -10.05 20.47 0.87
N ASN A 150 -9.58 21.42 1.68
CA ASN A 150 -10.33 22.60 2.11
C ASN A 150 -9.40 23.80 2.37
N ASP A 151 -9.93 24.88 2.97
CA ASP A 151 -9.16 26.09 3.31
C ASP A 151 -7.96 25.82 4.22
N ALA A 152 -8.04 24.83 5.12
CA ALA A 152 -6.90 24.44 5.95
C ALA A 152 -5.81 23.74 5.14
N SER A 153 -6.19 22.96 4.13
CA SER A 153 -5.26 22.40 3.14
C SER A 153 -4.59 23.52 2.33
N VAL A 154 -5.37 24.51 1.85
CA VAL A 154 -4.83 25.69 1.14
C VAL A 154 -3.79 26.39 2.01
N ALA A 155 -4.11 26.70 3.26
CA ALA A 155 -3.20 27.35 4.19
C ALA A 155 -1.92 26.53 4.45
N PHE A 156 -2.04 25.20 4.48
CA PHE A 156 -0.90 24.31 4.64
C PHE A 156 0.05 24.34 3.44
N PHE A 157 -0.49 24.35 2.21
CA PHE A 157 0.30 24.35 0.97
C PHE A 157 0.73 25.74 0.48
N ALA A 158 0.05 26.80 0.91
CA ALA A 158 0.36 28.16 0.52
C ALA A 158 1.82 28.51 0.84
N ASN A 159 2.50 29.18 -0.11
CA ASN A 159 3.90 29.58 -0.02
C ASN A 159 4.93 28.43 0.12
N ARG A 160 4.52 27.18 -0.11
CA ARG A 160 5.45 26.05 -0.25
C ARG A 160 5.78 25.78 -1.72
N PRO A 161 6.97 25.23 -2.02
CA PRO A 161 7.21 24.64 -3.32
C PRO A 161 6.37 23.36 -3.45
N LEU A 162 5.67 23.21 -4.57
CA LEU A 162 4.76 22.11 -4.82
C LEU A 162 5.12 21.38 -6.11
N ARG A 163 4.89 20.07 -6.09
CA ARG A 163 4.67 19.22 -7.26
C ARG A 163 3.20 18.85 -7.30
N LEU A 164 2.59 18.90 -8.47
CA LEU A 164 1.18 18.60 -8.65
C LEU A 164 1.02 17.55 -9.73
N ARG A 165 0.02 16.69 -9.56
CA ARG A 165 -0.43 15.75 -10.60
C ARG A 165 -1.88 16.06 -10.92
N GLY A 166 -2.21 16.13 -12.20
CA GLY A 166 -3.52 16.59 -12.66
C GLY A 166 -3.64 16.59 -14.17
N LYS A 167 -4.52 17.47 -14.66
CA LYS A 167 -4.69 17.73 -16.10
C LYS A 167 -4.99 19.20 -16.32
N VAL A 168 -4.55 19.72 -17.46
CA VAL A 168 -4.99 21.02 -17.98
C VAL A 168 -6.33 20.84 -18.68
N GLU A 169 -7.30 21.65 -18.27
CA GLU A 169 -8.59 21.85 -18.94
C GLU A 169 -8.65 23.26 -19.53
N GLU A 170 -9.55 23.50 -20.47
CA GLU A 170 -9.84 24.83 -21.00
C GLU A 170 -11.18 25.31 -20.45
N GLU A 171 -11.19 26.45 -19.77
CA GLU A 171 -12.40 27.10 -19.26
C GLU A 171 -12.44 28.56 -19.73
N ALA A 172 -13.53 28.96 -20.40
CA ALA A 172 -13.70 30.31 -20.94
C ALA A 172 -12.50 30.81 -21.79
N GLY A 173 -11.86 29.91 -22.55
CA GLY A 173 -10.71 30.23 -23.41
C GLY A 173 -9.38 30.37 -22.66
N LYS A 174 -9.30 29.94 -21.40
CA LYS A 174 -8.08 29.97 -20.58
C LYS A 174 -7.72 28.58 -20.06
N PRO A 175 -6.42 28.23 -19.98
CA PRO A 175 -5.99 26.99 -19.37
C PRO A 175 -6.21 27.03 -17.85
N VAL A 176 -6.78 25.95 -17.30
CA VAL A 176 -6.94 25.72 -15.85
C VAL A 176 -6.29 24.38 -15.52
N PHE A 177 -5.39 24.35 -14.53
CA PHE A 177 -4.86 23.09 -14.03
C PHE A 177 -5.77 22.52 -12.95
N VAL A 178 -6.36 21.36 -13.24
CA VAL A 178 -7.21 20.61 -12.33
C VAL A 178 -6.36 19.54 -11.65
N ALA A 179 -5.95 19.81 -10.41
CA ALA A 179 -5.11 18.93 -9.63
C ALA A 179 -5.90 17.77 -9.00
N ARG A 180 -5.31 16.58 -9.07
CA ARG A 180 -5.73 15.37 -8.35
C ARG A 180 -4.80 15.06 -7.17
N THR A 181 -3.56 15.53 -7.23
CA THR A 181 -2.54 15.33 -6.19
C THR A 181 -1.83 16.64 -5.93
N VAL A 182 -1.57 16.93 -4.64
CA VAL A 182 -0.81 18.11 -4.20
C VAL A 182 0.35 17.67 -3.29
N TRP A 183 1.56 17.65 -3.81
CA TRP A 183 2.77 17.17 -3.12
C TRP A 183 3.65 18.34 -2.64
N PRO A 184 3.96 18.46 -1.34
CA PRO A 184 4.98 19.38 -0.85
C PRO A 184 6.37 18.97 -1.33
N ALA A 185 6.96 19.76 -2.22
CA ALA A 185 8.30 19.47 -2.75
C ALA A 185 9.42 19.75 -1.74
N ASP A 186 9.09 20.33 -0.58
CA ASP A 186 9.98 20.50 0.57
C ASP A 186 10.05 19.26 1.49
N PHE A 187 9.25 18.22 1.23
CA PHE A 187 9.33 16.93 1.94
C PHE A 187 10.49 16.05 1.44
N ASN A 188 11.62 16.65 1.05
CA ASN A 188 12.76 15.94 0.51
C ASN A 188 13.65 15.32 1.60
N ILE A 189 14.30 14.22 1.25
CA ILE A 189 15.30 13.58 2.11
C ILE A 189 16.68 14.19 1.83
N ASP A 190 17.00 15.25 2.55
CA ASP A 190 18.31 15.90 2.47
C ASP A 190 19.38 15.04 3.18
N ALA A 191 20.05 14.19 2.40
CA ALA A 191 21.06 13.26 2.89
C ALA A 191 22.21 13.97 3.63
N ASP A 192 22.60 15.17 3.21
CA ASP A 192 23.73 15.90 3.78
C ASP A 192 23.40 16.50 5.16
N ARG A 193 22.10 16.77 5.43
CA ARG A 193 21.64 17.29 6.73
C ARG A 193 21.33 16.22 7.77
N LEU A 194 21.35 14.94 7.40
CA LEU A 194 21.03 13.86 8.32
C LEU A 194 22.13 13.65 9.37
N ALA A 195 21.79 13.81 10.65
CA ALA A 195 22.65 13.38 11.74
C ALA A 195 22.46 11.89 12.01
N LEU A 196 23.58 11.14 12.11
CA LEU A 196 23.55 9.74 12.53
C LEU A 196 23.10 9.66 13.99
N ALA A 197 21.94 9.03 14.22
CA ALA A 197 21.33 8.85 15.52
C ALA A 197 20.81 7.41 15.65
N PRO A 198 21.71 6.45 15.94
CA PRO A 198 21.35 5.03 16.04
C PRO A 198 20.25 4.77 17.07
N PRO A 199 19.46 3.70 16.90
CA PRO A 199 18.48 3.29 17.91
C PRO A 199 19.18 2.93 19.22
N LYS A 200 18.60 3.33 20.35
CA LYS A 200 19.16 3.09 21.68
C LYS A 200 18.95 1.63 22.13
N ASP A 201 17.80 1.08 21.77
CA ASP A 201 17.33 -0.25 22.09
C ASP A 201 16.37 -0.73 20.99
N THR A 202 15.74 -1.89 21.21
CA THR A 202 14.78 -2.49 20.29
C THR A 202 13.45 -1.73 20.23
N HIS A 203 13.11 -0.89 21.21
CA HIS A 203 11.85 -0.14 21.23
C HIS A 203 11.91 1.18 20.45
N ALA A 204 13.10 1.63 20.05
CA ALA A 204 13.30 2.93 19.40
C ALA A 204 12.41 3.19 18.15
N LEU A 205 12.07 2.16 17.37
CA LEU A 205 11.15 2.32 16.21
C LEU A 205 9.71 2.55 16.67
N THR A 206 9.25 1.76 17.65
CA THR A 206 7.93 1.92 18.27
C THR A 206 7.80 3.29 18.94
N GLU A 207 8.81 3.72 19.71
CA GLU A 207 8.85 5.05 20.33
C GLU A 207 8.80 6.17 19.29
N PHE A 208 9.52 6.03 18.18
CA PHE A 208 9.48 7.01 17.09
C PHE A 208 8.08 7.12 16.48
N VAL A 209 7.37 6.00 16.33
CA VAL A 209 5.99 5.96 15.81
C VAL A 209 5.00 6.55 16.82
N GLN A 210 5.18 6.33 18.12
CA GLN A 210 4.24 6.78 19.15
C GLN A 210 4.46 8.23 19.61
N ALA A 211 5.67 8.75 19.45
CA ALA A 211 6.01 10.12 19.86
C ALA A 211 5.07 11.17 19.25
N GLU A 212 4.76 12.21 20.04
CA GLU A 212 3.88 13.32 19.64
C GLU A 212 2.48 12.85 19.19
N HIS A 213 1.94 11.80 19.81
CA HIS A 213 0.67 11.17 19.44
C HIS A 213 0.65 10.69 17.98
N GLY A 214 1.80 10.20 17.50
CA GLY A 214 2.01 9.84 16.11
C GLY A 214 2.35 10.99 15.17
N GLY A 215 2.52 12.19 15.70
CA GLY A 215 3.04 13.33 14.97
C GLY A 215 2.17 13.80 13.79
N ALA A 216 0.86 13.60 13.86
CA ALA A 216 -0.10 14.09 12.87
C ALA A 216 0.00 15.61 12.63
N LYS A 217 0.44 16.37 13.65
CA LYS A 217 0.63 17.82 13.62
C LYS A 217 2.11 18.24 13.65
N SER A 218 3.03 17.29 13.61
CA SER A 218 4.47 17.58 13.68
C SER A 218 4.98 18.14 12.35
N ALA A 219 6.25 18.57 12.32
CA ALA A 219 6.92 18.80 11.05
C ALA A 219 7.27 17.47 10.37
N PHE A 220 7.47 17.51 9.05
CA PHE A 220 8.18 16.45 8.34
C PHE A 220 9.58 16.30 8.95
N THR A 221 9.96 15.07 9.32
CA THR A 221 11.28 14.83 9.91
C THR A 221 11.90 13.55 9.37
N THR A 222 13.22 13.57 9.27
CA THR A 222 14.03 12.43 8.87
C THR A 222 15.09 12.15 9.94
N ARG A 223 15.46 10.88 10.13
CA ARG A 223 16.47 10.46 11.12
C ARG A 223 17.30 9.32 10.57
N LEU A 224 18.61 9.51 10.46
CA LEU A 224 19.53 8.44 10.05
C LEU A 224 19.80 7.49 11.23
N LEU A 225 19.56 6.20 11.04
CA LEU A 225 19.74 5.17 12.06
C LEU A 225 21.06 4.41 11.90
N TRP A 226 21.49 4.19 10.67
CA TRP A 226 22.67 3.39 10.36
C TRP A 226 23.26 3.79 9.01
N GLU A 227 24.58 3.73 8.87
CA GLU A 227 25.27 3.85 7.58
C GLU A 227 26.53 2.97 7.55
N ARG A 228 26.80 2.36 6.39
CA ARG A 228 27.91 1.41 6.21
C ARG A 228 29.28 2.08 6.35
N HIS A 229 29.38 3.33 5.92
CA HIS A 229 30.62 4.09 5.92
C HIS A 229 30.43 5.47 6.57
N PRO A 230 30.37 5.53 7.91
CA PRO A 230 30.17 6.77 8.62
C PRO A 230 31.24 7.82 8.30
N GLY A 231 30.81 9.07 8.14
CA GLY A 231 31.70 10.20 7.84
C GLY A 231 32.18 10.30 6.38
N ARG A 232 31.75 9.40 5.48
CA ARG A 232 31.96 9.58 4.03
C ARG A 232 30.84 10.43 3.41
N PRO A 233 31.13 11.17 2.31
CA PRO A 233 30.09 11.89 1.59
C PRO A 233 28.97 10.95 1.12
N ARG A 234 27.72 11.32 1.40
CA ARG A 234 26.54 10.53 1.05
C ARG A 234 26.14 10.80 -0.39
N ARG A 235 26.55 9.91 -1.29
CA ARG A 235 26.18 9.98 -2.71
C ARG A 235 24.96 9.12 -2.97
N TRP A 236 23.81 9.52 -2.43
CA TRP A 236 22.59 8.71 -2.49
C TRP A 236 21.72 8.99 -3.71
N GLN A 237 21.90 10.11 -4.41
CA GLN A 237 21.16 10.38 -5.64
C GLN A 237 21.30 9.20 -6.62
N ASP A 238 20.18 8.84 -7.24
CA ASP A 238 19.97 7.73 -8.14
C ASP A 238 20.20 6.34 -7.53
N LYS A 239 20.55 6.23 -6.24
CA LYS A 239 20.67 4.92 -5.59
C LYS A 239 19.32 4.25 -5.43
N PRO A 240 19.24 2.92 -5.66
CA PRO A 240 18.04 2.15 -5.41
C PRO A 240 17.66 2.19 -3.92
N VAL A 241 16.37 2.11 -3.64
CA VAL A 241 15.83 2.09 -2.29
C VAL A 241 14.79 1.00 -2.10
N LEU A 242 14.68 0.56 -0.85
CA LEU A 242 13.58 -0.23 -0.33
C LEU A 242 12.97 0.50 0.86
N GLY A 243 11.71 0.90 0.74
CA GLY A 243 10.97 1.61 1.79
C GLY A 243 9.93 0.70 2.44
N VAL A 244 9.93 0.60 3.77
CA VAL A 244 8.88 -0.04 4.56
C VAL A 244 7.95 1.06 5.05
N MET A 245 6.70 1.08 4.58
CA MET A 245 5.73 2.14 4.86
C MET A 245 4.69 1.72 5.90
N LEU A 246 4.50 2.57 6.90
CA LEU A 246 3.45 2.49 7.89
C LEU A 246 2.62 3.78 7.87
N ASN A 247 1.31 3.67 7.72
CA ASN A 247 0.39 4.78 7.94
C ASN A 247 -0.37 4.58 9.24
N GLY A 248 -0.62 5.67 9.95
CA GLY A 248 -1.22 5.67 11.26
C GLY A 248 -2.72 5.36 11.30
N ALA A 249 -3.26 5.52 12.49
CA ALA A 249 -4.68 5.46 12.76
C ALA A 249 -5.40 6.70 12.20
N GLN A 250 -6.65 6.52 11.75
CA GLN A 250 -7.52 7.64 11.36
C GLN A 250 -8.17 8.26 12.60
N GLY A 251 -8.46 9.57 12.54
CA GLY A 251 -8.94 10.32 13.71
C GLY A 251 -10.41 10.09 14.08
N ASP A 252 -11.22 9.55 13.18
CA ASP A 252 -12.68 9.45 13.31
C ASP A 252 -13.27 8.25 12.56
N ASP A 253 -12.50 7.17 12.44
CA ASP A 253 -12.93 5.89 11.86
C ASP A 253 -12.38 4.75 12.70
N ASP A 254 -13.30 4.09 13.41
CA ASP A 254 -12.98 3.06 14.40
C ASP A 254 -12.48 1.76 13.75
N GLU A 255 -12.74 1.53 12.45
CA GLU A 255 -12.19 0.39 11.71
C GLU A 255 -10.71 0.60 11.32
N ALA A 256 -10.24 1.85 11.36
CA ALA A 256 -8.95 2.23 10.80
C ALA A 256 -7.84 2.47 11.83
N TYR A 257 -8.01 2.05 13.09
CA TYR A 257 -6.96 2.17 14.12
C TYR A 257 -5.74 1.27 13.88
N GLY A 258 -5.89 0.18 13.13
CA GLY A 258 -4.80 -0.72 12.74
C GLY A 258 -3.73 -0.05 11.86
N GLY A 259 -4.08 1.05 11.21
CA GLY A 259 -3.21 1.70 10.24
C GLY A 259 -3.21 1.02 8.87
N HIS A 260 -2.15 1.23 8.10
CA HIS A 260 -1.98 0.60 6.79
C HIS A 260 -0.50 0.39 6.48
N PHE A 261 -0.18 -0.71 5.80
CA PHE A 261 1.18 -1.12 5.50
C PHE A 261 1.41 -1.21 3.99
N ALA A 262 2.59 -0.82 3.53
CA ALA A 262 3.02 -1.02 2.16
C ALA A 262 4.53 -1.13 2.06
N ILE A 263 5.03 -1.64 0.94
CA ILE A 263 6.46 -1.59 0.61
C ILE A 263 6.62 -0.74 -0.64
N ALA A 264 7.61 0.15 -0.61
CA ALA A 264 7.98 1.01 -1.71
C ALA A 264 9.34 0.59 -2.29
N THR A 265 9.49 0.72 -3.60
CA THR A 265 10.79 0.62 -4.27
C THR A 265 11.01 1.81 -5.19
N GLY A 266 12.26 2.20 -5.39
CA GLY A 266 12.56 3.30 -6.28
C GLY A 266 14.02 3.65 -6.35
N ARG A 267 14.28 4.86 -6.83
CA ARG A 267 15.60 5.49 -6.79
C ARG A 267 15.48 6.85 -6.10
N MET A 268 16.46 7.19 -5.27
CA MET A 268 16.51 8.53 -4.68
C MET A 268 16.62 9.57 -5.80
N GLY A 269 15.66 10.48 -5.90
CA GLY A 269 15.67 11.56 -6.87
C GLY A 269 16.69 12.65 -6.52
N ALA A 270 16.81 13.62 -7.42
CA ALA A 270 17.63 14.81 -7.20
C ALA A 270 17.18 15.55 -5.92
N GLY A 271 18.13 16.02 -5.12
CA GLY A 271 17.86 16.72 -3.86
C GLY A 271 17.14 15.88 -2.80
N GLY A 272 17.03 14.55 -2.98
CA GLY A 272 16.30 13.67 -2.07
C GLY A 272 14.82 13.52 -2.38
N ASP A 273 14.37 13.90 -3.58
CA ASP A 273 12.99 13.65 -4.02
C ASP A 273 12.67 12.13 -4.03
N TRP A 274 11.45 11.81 -3.64
CA TRP A 274 10.93 10.45 -3.56
C TRP A 274 9.48 10.36 -4.02
N SER A 275 8.96 11.43 -4.64
CA SER A 275 7.60 11.53 -5.17
C SER A 275 7.24 10.42 -6.17
N ASN A 276 8.23 9.90 -6.89
CA ASN A 276 8.04 8.89 -7.93
C ASN A 276 8.35 7.46 -7.48
N TRP A 277 8.65 7.19 -6.20
CA TRP A 277 8.81 5.80 -5.76
C TRP A 277 7.51 5.02 -5.97
N ILE A 278 7.61 3.76 -6.36
CA ILE A 278 6.42 2.91 -6.51
C ILE A 278 6.09 2.29 -5.18
N VAL A 279 4.88 2.58 -4.68
CA VAL A 279 4.29 1.97 -3.51
C VAL A 279 3.40 0.82 -3.95
N ASN A 280 3.63 -0.36 -3.38
CA ASN A 280 2.81 -1.54 -3.61
C ASN A 280 1.66 -1.54 -2.60
N ASN A 281 0.54 -0.93 -3.00
CA ASN A 281 -0.61 -0.68 -2.13
C ASN A 281 -1.71 -1.75 -2.25
N PHE A 282 -1.92 -2.55 -1.19
CA PHE A 282 -2.97 -3.58 -1.15
C PHE A 282 -4.19 -3.14 -0.33
N TYR A 283 -5.34 -3.06 -0.98
CA TYR A 283 -6.67 -2.87 -0.37
C TYR A 283 -7.64 -3.95 -0.85
N ASN A 284 -8.79 -4.04 -0.19
CA ASN A 284 -9.84 -4.94 -0.64
C ASN A 284 -10.37 -4.54 -2.04
N LEU A 285 -10.27 -5.45 -3.00
CA LEU A 285 -10.78 -5.27 -4.36
C LEU A 285 -12.28 -5.58 -4.48
N ASP A 286 -12.85 -6.30 -3.51
CA ASP A 286 -14.26 -6.75 -3.52
C ASP A 286 -15.25 -5.72 -2.96
N SER A 287 -14.79 -4.48 -2.71
CA SER A 287 -15.62 -3.37 -2.22
C SER A 287 -15.18 -2.04 -2.83
N TYR A 288 -16.13 -1.13 -3.04
CA TYR A 288 -15.83 0.24 -3.42
C TYR A 288 -15.27 0.99 -2.21
N SER A 289 -13.96 1.23 -2.18
CA SER A 289 -13.33 1.99 -1.09
C SER A 289 -14.02 3.34 -0.87
N GLU A 290 -14.28 3.70 0.39
CA GLU A 290 -14.76 5.03 0.82
C GLU A 290 -13.94 6.15 0.17
N LYS A 291 -12.65 5.89 -0.03
CA LYS A 291 -11.63 6.84 -0.47
C LYS A 291 -11.31 6.69 -1.97
N GLY A 292 -12.04 5.84 -2.69
CA GLY A 292 -11.77 5.55 -4.10
C GLY A 292 -10.47 4.79 -4.34
N ILE A 293 -9.88 4.18 -3.30
CA ILE A 293 -8.63 3.42 -3.42
C ILE A 293 -8.89 2.11 -4.15
N ILE A 294 -8.06 1.83 -5.15
CA ILE A 294 -7.95 0.53 -5.80
C ILE A 294 -6.55 0.00 -5.49
N ALA A 295 -6.44 -1.28 -5.15
CA ALA A 295 -5.14 -1.90 -4.89
C ALA A 295 -4.28 -1.84 -6.15
N ALA A 296 -3.07 -1.31 -6.05
CA ALA A 296 -2.18 -1.10 -7.19
C ALA A 296 -0.74 -0.79 -6.76
N SER A 297 0.20 -1.06 -7.67
CA SER A 297 1.48 -0.34 -7.71
C SER A 297 1.22 1.09 -8.24
N MET A 298 1.64 2.11 -7.48
CA MET A 298 1.38 3.52 -7.82
C MET A 298 2.51 4.45 -7.33
N PRO A 299 2.70 5.63 -7.94
CA PRO A 299 3.67 6.61 -7.46
C PRO A 299 3.38 7.08 -6.04
N MET A 300 4.43 7.40 -5.29
CA MET A 300 4.36 7.84 -3.90
C MET A 300 3.54 9.12 -3.73
N ASP A 301 3.67 10.07 -4.66
CA ASP A 301 2.86 11.29 -4.64
C ASP A 301 1.35 10.97 -4.70
N ASN A 302 0.95 10.06 -5.58
CA ASN A 302 -0.42 9.59 -5.70
C ASN A 302 -0.85 8.85 -4.42
N TYR A 303 -0.05 7.90 -3.94
CA TYR A 303 -0.36 7.12 -2.73
C TYR A 303 -0.57 7.98 -1.48
N LEU A 304 0.28 8.99 -1.28
CA LEU A 304 0.25 9.82 -0.08
C LEU A 304 -0.65 11.05 -0.20
N MET A 305 -0.72 11.66 -1.39
CA MET A 305 -1.23 13.03 -1.55
C MET A 305 -2.33 13.17 -2.62
N ASP A 306 -2.89 12.08 -3.14
CA ASP A 306 -4.14 12.16 -3.92
C ASP A 306 -5.28 12.74 -3.05
N LEU A 307 -6.04 13.67 -3.60
CA LEU A 307 -7.03 14.46 -2.86
C LEU A 307 -8.23 13.62 -2.37
N ASN A 308 -8.49 12.47 -2.98
CA ASN A 308 -9.54 11.56 -2.54
C ASN A 308 -9.00 10.34 -1.77
N SER A 309 -7.84 9.83 -2.18
CA SER A 309 -7.31 8.53 -1.77
C SER A 309 -5.96 8.59 -1.03
N GLY A 310 -5.34 9.76 -0.95
CA GLY A 310 -4.02 9.97 -0.38
C GLY A 310 -3.99 9.79 1.14
N GLN A 311 -3.05 8.96 1.62
CA GLN A 311 -2.96 8.62 3.05
C GLN A 311 -2.83 9.84 3.97
N GLN A 312 -2.16 10.90 3.50
CA GLN A 312 -1.83 12.05 4.35
C GLN A 312 -3.01 12.98 4.61
N TYR A 313 -4.15 12.86 3.94
CA TYR A 313 -5.30 13.71 4.27
C TYR A 313 -6.01 13.26 5.56
N TYR A 314 -5.82 12.01 6.01
CA TYR A 314 -6.57 11.42 7.12
C TYR A 314 -5.73 10.74 8.20
N ARG A 315 -4.39 10.69 8.07
CA ARG A 315 -3.48 10.14 9.08
C ARG A 315 -2.02 10.55 8.88
N PRO A 316 -1.18 10.52 9.92
CA PRO A 316 0.28 10.58 9.78
C PRO A 316 0.85 9.28 9.19
N SER A 317 2.08 9.34 8.68
CA SER A 317 2.82 8.14 8.22
C SER A 317 4.29 8.15 8.60
N TYR A 318 4.90 6.96 8.52
CA TYR A 318 6.28 6.68 8.89
C TYR A 318 6.88 5.72 7.88
N MET A 319 8.09 6.04 7.41
CA MET A 319 8.82 5.19 6.48
C MET A 319 10.17 4.82 7.08
N LEU A 320 10.53 3.53 7.02
CA LEU A 320 11.91 3.10 7.19
C LEU A 320 12.47 2.85 5.80
N VAL A 321 13.57 3.49 5.45
CA VAL A 321 14.18 3.38 4.13
C VAL A 321 15.56 2.78 4.24
N ALA A 322 15.80 1.71 3.48
CA ALA A 322 17.12 1.23 3.15
C ALA A 322 17.58 1.86 1.82
N VAL A 323 18.65 2.63 1.85
CA VAL A 323 19.40 3.01 0.65
C VAL A 323 20.30 1.84 0.28
N LEU A 324 20.29 1.44 -0.98
CA LEU A 324 21.01 0.27 -1.46
C LEU A 324 22.15 0.69 -2.39
N ASN A 325 23.30 0.01 -2.31
CA ASN A 325 24.41 0.19 -3.24
C ASN A 325 24.19 -0.55 -4.58
N ASP A 326 23.27 -1.51 -4.61
CA ASP A 326 22.89 -2.34 -5.73
C ASP A 326 21.37 -2.52 -5.77
N ALA A 327 20.78 -2.61 -6.95
CA ALA A 327 19.33 -2.70 -7.13
C ALA A 327 18.77 -4.10 -6.88
N ARG A 328 19.59 -5.15 -6.84
CA ARG A 328 19.15 -6.57 -6.80
C ARG A 328 18.11 -6.85 -5.71
N THR A 329 18.25 -6.29 -4.51
CA THR A 329 17.26 -6.48 -3.44
C THR A 329 15.92 -5.81 -3.75
N ALA A 330 15.93 -4.56 -4.22
CA ALA A 330 14.70 -3.86 -4.60
C ALA A 330 14.04 -4.48 -5.85
N VAL A 331 14.86 -4.93 -6.82
CA VAL A 331 14.41 -5.64 -8.03
C VAL A 331 13.74 -6.96 -7.68
N ALA A 332 14.33 -7.74 -6.77
CA ALA A 332 13.75 -9.02 -6.33
C ALA A 332 12.37 -8.81 -5.67
N TYR A 333 12.25 -7.83 -4.77
CA TYR A 333 10.95 -7.51 -4.17
C TYR A 333 9.94 -7.01 -5.20
N GLN A 334 10.32 -6.04 -6.04
CA GLN A 334 9.42 -5.47 -7.02
C GLN A 334 8.96 -6.54 -8.02
N GLY A 335 9.87 -7.36 -8.54
CA GLY A 335 9.51 -8.46 -9.44
C GLY A 335 8.54 -9.45 -8.78
N ALA A 336 8.78 -9.85 -7.53
CA ALA A 336 7.92 -10.78 -6.80
C ALA A 336 6.51 -10.20 -6.53
N VAL A 337 6.41 -8.95 -6.10
CA VAL A 337 5.12 -8.34 -5.78
C VAL A 337 4.27 -8.08 -7.02
N GLU A 338 4.88 -7.86 -8.20
CA GLU A 338 4.13 -7.79 -9.46
C GLU A 338 3.50 -9.14 -9.87
N ARG A 339 4.11 -10.27 -9.50
CA ARG A 339 3.46 -11.59 -9.62
C ARG A 339 2.27 -11.71 -8.67
N VAL A 340 2.39 -11.18 -7.45
CA VAL A 340 1.28 -11.14 -6.48
C VAL A 340 0.12 -10.30 -7.02
N TYR A 341 0.36 -9.15 -7.64
CA TYR A 341 -0.69 -8.37 -8.28
C TYR A 341 -1.39 -9.15 -9.39
N ASN A 342 -0.63 -9.90 -10.20
CA ASN A 342 -1.22 -10.76 -11.22
C ASN A 342 -2.17 -11.81 -10.64
N HIS A 343 -1.80 -12.45 -9.53
CA HIS A 343 -2.69 -13.36 -8.80
C HIS A 343 -3.88 -12.63 -8.16
N PHE A 344 -3.64 -11.44 -7.61
CA PHE A 344 -4.64 -10.70 -6.84
C PHE A 344 -5.75 -10.16 -7.72
N TYR A 345 -5.41 -9.53 -8.86
CA TYR A 345 -6.41 -9.05 -9.80
C TYR A 345 -7.25 -10.18 -10.42
N ARG A 346 -6.71 -11.40 -10.49
CA ARG A 346 -7.40 -12.59 -11.01
C ARG A 346 -8.28 -13.29 -9.99
N HIS A 347 -8.27 -12.86 -8.73
CA HIS A 347 -8.95 -13.52 -7.62
C HIS A 347 -8.44 -14.92 -7.27
N ASP A 348 -7.18 -15.24 -7.59
CA ASP A 348 -6.55 -16.48 -7.10
C ASP A 348 -6.51 -16.50 -5.56
N PHE A 349 -6.45 -15.31 -4.95
CA PHE A 349 -6.73 -15.07 -3.53
C PHE A 349 -7.48 -13.75 -3.35
N THR A 350 -8.17 -13.59 -2.22
CA THR A 350 -8.91 -12.38 -1.86
C THR A 350 -8.32 -11.69 -0.63
N TYR A 351 -8.57 -10.39 -0.51
CA TYR A 351 -8.19 -9.63 0.68
C TYR A 351 -9.00 -10.11 1.89
N GLN A 352 -8.32 -10.53 2.94
CA GLN A 352 -8.95 -10.97 4.19
C GLN A 352 -8.28 -10.25 5.35
N HIS A 353 -9.02 -9.42 6.09
CA HIS A 353 -8.49 -8.54 7.13
C HIS A 353 -7.58 -9.23 8.15
N ALA A 354 -7.84 -10.50 8.47
CA ALA A 354 -6.97 -11.29 9.32
C ALA A 354 -5.75 -11.82 8.55
N VAL A 355 -5.98 -12.70 7.56
CA VAL A 355 -4.94 -13.61 7.06
C VAL A 355 -4.27 -13.17 5.75
N ALA A 356 -4.81 -12.16 5.07
CA ALA A 356 -4.36 -11.67 3.77
C ALA A 356 -4.67 -10.17 3.64
N ASN A 357 -4.23 -9.40 4.62
CA ASN A 357 -4.33 -7.95 4.61
C ASN A 357 -3.06 -7.30 4.01
N CYS A 358 -2.98 -5.98 4.04
CA CYS A 358 -1.86 -5.24 3.45
C CYS A 358 -0.48 -5.62 4.02
N ALA A 359 -0.38 -5.83 5.33
CA ALA A 359 0.84 -6.25 6.01
C ALA A 359 1.18 -7.70 5.65
N GLY A 360 0.22 -8.62 5.80
CA GLY A 360 0.40 -10.03 5.51
C GLY A 360 0.82 -10.29 4.07
N ILE A 361 0.12 -9.70 3.08
CA ILE A 361 0.46 -9.86 1.66
C ILE A 361 1.89 -9.38 1.38
N SER A 362 2.27 -8.23 1.95
CA SER A 362 3.58 -7.61 1.70
C SER A 362 4.72 -8.37 2.37
N LEU A 363 4.56 -8.81 3.62
CA LEU A 363 5.58 -9.61 4.32
C LEU A 363 5.68 -11.03 3.75
N ASP A 364 4.59 -11.60 3.25
CA ASP A 364 4.61 -12.91 2.62
C ASP A 364 5.50 -12.91 1.35
N VAL A 365 5.62 -11.78 0.64
CA VAL A 365 6.57 -11.63 -0.47
C VAL A 365 8.01 -11.77 0.01
N PHE A 366 8.39 -11.06 1.08
CA PHE A 366 9.73 -11.18 1.67
C PHE A 366 10.00 -12.59 2.20
N LYS A 367 9.02 -13.21 2.86
CA LYS A 367 9.12 -14.59 3.35
C LYS A 367 9.34 -15.57 2.19
N ALA A 368 8.64 -15.39 1.07
CA ALA A 368 8.82 -16.21 -0.13
C ALA A 368 10.18 -15.99 -0.81
N LEU A 369 10.72 -14.76 -0.77
CA LEU A 369 12.07 -14.45 -1.24
C LEU A 369 13.17 -14.99 -0.30
N GLY A 370 12.84 -15.33 0.94
CA GLY A 370 13.75 -15.93 1.90
C GLY A 370 14.27 -14.96 2.97
N TRP A 371 13.62 -13.81 3.19
CA TRP A 371 13.86 -13.00 4.38
C TRP A 371 13.05 -13.54 5.57
N ASN A 372 13.75 -14.03 6.58
CA ASN A 372 13.15 -14.65 7.76
C ASN A 372 12.92 -13.61 8.86
N ILE A 373 12.00 -12.67 8.61
CA ILE A 373 11.58 -11.67 9.61
C ILE A 373 11.00 -12.41 10.83
N PRO A 374 11.47 -12.12 12.07
CA PRO A 374 11.00 -12.80 13.27
C PRO A 374 9.49 -12.63 13.50
N GLU A 375 8.78 -13.74 13.69
CA GLU A 375 7.37 -13.76 14.09
C GLU A 375 7.23 -13.37 15.58
N ARG A 376 6.15 -12.67 15.92
CA ARG A 376 5.86 -12.21 17.30
C ARG A 376 4.74 -12.99 17.98
N GLY A 377 4.18 -13.96 17.26
CA GLY A 377 3.11 -14.81 17.72
C GLY A 377 1.74 -14.14 17.62
N PRO A 378 0.69 -14.94 17.80
CA PRO A 378 -0.68 -14.47 17.70
C PRO A 378 -1.11 -13.71 18.95
N SER A 379 -2.22 -12.97 18.83
CA SER A 379 -2.76 -12.20 19.95
C SER A 379 -3.10 -13.07 21.17
N SER A 380 -3.90 -14.14 20.97
CA SER A 380 -4.14 -15.16 22.01
C SER A 380 -5.02 -16.31 21.51
N TRP A 381 -4.49 -17.54 21.55
CA TRP A 381 -5.26 -18.76 21.24
C TRP A 381 -6.43 -19.01 22.21
N ALA A 382 -6.21 -18.78 23.51
CA ALA A 382 -7.25 -18.99 24.51
C ALA A 382 -8.42 -18.00 24.34
N LYS A 383 -8.11 -16.72 24.10
CA LYS A 383 -9.15 -15.73 23.80
C LYS A 383 -9.85 -16.04 22.49
N ALA A 384 -9.15 -16.54 21.47
CA ALA A 384 -9.74 -16.91 20.19
C ALA A 384 -10.83 -17.99 20.31
N ILE A 385 -10.58 -19.04 21.10
CA ILE A 385 -11.56 -20.11 21.33
C ILE A 385 -12.80 -19.55 22.04
N GLY A 386 -12.62 -18.79 23.12
CA GLY A 386 -13.74 -18.18 23.84
C GLY A 386 -14.53 -17.20 22.97
N ALA A 387 -13.83 -16.34 22.22
CA ALA A 387 -14.43 -15.35 21.32
C ALA A 387 -15.20 -16.00 20.17
N TYR A 388 -14.73 -17.13 19.63
CA TYR A 388 -15.45 -17.90 18.62
C TYR A 388 -16.85 -18.27 19.11
N PHE A 389 -16.94 -18.98 20.25
CA PHE A 389 -18.22 -19.43 20.78
C PHE A 389 -19.11 -18.23 21.18
N TYR A 390 -18.53 -17.20 21.78
CA TYR A 390 -19.25 -16.01 22.21
C TYR A 390 -19.88 -15.26 21.03
N LEU A 391 -19.09 -14.89 20.00
CA LEU A 391 -19.63 -14.16 18.84
C LEU A 391 -20.53 -15.02 17.97
N SER A 392 -20.25 -16.32 17.84
CA SER A 392 -21.17 -17.23 17.15
C SER A 392 -22.53 -17.31 17.80
N ALA A 393 -22.59 -17.32 19.14
CA ALA A 393 -23.85 -17.32 19.87
C ALA A 393 -24.54 -15.93 19.84
N LYS A 394 -23.78 -14.86 20.08
CA LYS A 394 -24.28 -13.48 20.13
C LYS A 394 -24.88 -13.04 18.79
N ASP A 395 -24.21 -13.34 17.69
CA ASP A 395 -24.60 -12.89 16.36
C ASP A 395 -25.42 -13.95 15.60
N GLY A 396 -25.57 -15.16 16.15
CA GLY A 396 -26.20 -16.28 15.46
C GLY A 396 -25.44 -16.73 14.19
N SER A 397 -24.13 -16.47 14.12
CA SER A 397 -23.31 -16.68 12.91
C SER A 397 -21.96 -17.34 13.22
N LEU A 398 -21.75 -18.54 12.66
CA LEU A 398 -20.44 -19.21 12.71
C LEU A 398 -19.36 -18.42 11.95
N GLU A 399 -19.75 -17.63 10.96
CA GLU A 399 -18.82 -16.76 10.23
C GLU A 399 -18.32 -15.61 11.10
N SER A 400 -19.16 -15.01 11.95
CA SER A 400 -18.72 -14.01 12.94
C SER A 400 -17.69 -14.59 13.90
N GLY A 401 -17.96 -15.79 14.43
CA GLY A 401 -17.01 -16.52 15.28
C GLY A 401 -15.71 -16.83 14.53
N ARG A 402 -15.79 -17.27 13.27
CA ARG A 402 -14.62 -17.56 12.43
C ARG A 402 -13.75 -16.33 12.23
N LYS A 403 -14.35 -15.16 11.95
CA LYS A 403 -13.62 -13.91 11.73
C LYS A 403 -12.78 -13.51 12.95
N ILE A 404 -13.38 -13.49 14.15
CA ILE A 404 -12.64 -13.12 15.37
C ILE A 404 -11.59 -14.17 15.74
N TYR A 405 -11.89 -15.45 15.50
CA TYR A 405 -10.94 -16.53 15.74
C TYR A 405 -9.69 -16.36 14.85
N ASP A 406 -9.89 -16.19 13.54
CA ASP A 406 -8.79 -15.99 12.60
C ASP A 406 -7.98 -14.76 13.01
N TYR A 407 -8.63 -13.64 13.35
CA TYR A 407 -7.95 -12.43 13.81
C TYR A 407 -7.09 -12.66 15.06
N LEU A 408 -7.60 -13.38 16.07
CA LEU A 408 -6.89 -13.60 17.33
C LEU A 408 -5.80 -14.68 17.26
N THR A 409 -5.86 -15.57 16.26
CA THR A 409 -4.89 -16.64 16.02
C THR A 409 -3.88 -16.34 14.93
N GLU A 410 -4.10 -15.29 14.13
CA GLU A 410 -3.17 -14.89 13.09
C GLU A 410 -1.90 -14.30 13.69
N GLU A 411 -0.78 -14.52 13.00
CA GLU A 411 0.50 -13.95 13.36
C GLU A 411 0.46 -12.41 13.30
N THR A 412 0.81 -11.75 14.40
CA THR A 412 0.74 -10.30 14.56
C THR A 412 1.63 -9.52 13.59
N THR A 413 2.79 -10.05 13.17
CA THR A 413 3.58 -9.40 12.09
C THR A 413 2.86 -9.44 10.73
N ARG A 414 1.99 -10.42 10.49
CA ARG A 414 1.18 -10.51 9.26
C ARG A 414 -0.17 -9.79 9.40
N LEU A 415 -0.60 -9.53 10.63
CA LEU A 415 -1.90 -8.94 10.94
C LEU A 415 -1.84 -7.42 11.17
N LEU A 416 -0.91 -6.95 11.99
CA LEU A 416 -0.88 -5.57 12.49
C LEU A 416 0.21 -4.76 11.76
N PRO A 417 -0.15 -3.73 10.97
CA PRO A 417 0.80 -2.88 10.25
C PRO A 417 1.95 -2.35 11.11
N ALA A 418 1.66 -1.91 12.33
CA ALA A 418 2.66 -1.38 13.24
C ALA A 418 3.69 -2.44 13.68
N VAL A 419 3.22 -3.67 13.91
CA VAL A 419 4.05 -4.81 14.30
C VAL A 419 4.90 -5.28 13.12
N ALA A 420 4.33 -5.31 11.92
CA ALA A 420 5.05 -5.61 10.67
C ALA A 420 6.22 -4.64 10.45
N PHE A 421 5.95 -3.33 10.58
CA PHE A 421 6.94 -2.27 10.44
C PHE A 421 8.07 -2.40 11.46
N ASP A 422 7.72 -2.60 12.73
CA ASP A 422 8.67 -2.72 13.83
C ASP A 422 9.52 -4.01 13.70
N ALA A 423 8.92 -5.15 13.35
CA ALA A 423 9.64 -6.41 13.17
C ALA A 423 10.59 -6.38 11.97
N ALA A 424 10.12 -5.93 10.80
CA ALA A 424 10.95 -5.81 9.60
C ALA A 424 12.10 -4.81 9.82
N GLY A 425 11.81 -3.69 10.50
CA GLY A 425 12.81 -2.67 10.77
C GLY A 425 13.88 -3.09 11.77
N GLN A 426 13.48 -3.72 12.88
CA GLN A 426 14.43 -4.26 13.86
C GLN A 426 15.32 -5.34 13.24
N ASP A 427 14.72 -6.29 12.50
CA ASP A 427 15.50 -7.37 11.87
C ASP A 427 16.48 -6.83 10.82
N LEU A 428 16.06 -5.85 10.00
CA LEU A 428 16.95 -5.18 9.06
C LEU A 428 18.14 -4.51 9.77
N LEU A 429 17.89 -3.82 10.89
CA LEU A 429 18.94 -3.18 11.69
C LEU A 429 19.89 -4.23 12.31
N GLU A 430 19.36 -5.32 12.85
CA GLU A 430 20.19 -6.42 13.39
C GLU A 430 21.04 -7.06 12.29
N LEU A 431 20.45 -7.25 11.11
CA LEU A 431 21.09 -7.85 9.95
C LEU A 431 22.30 -7.01 9.50
N VAL A 432 22.13 -5.70 9.28
CA VAL A 432 23.25 -4.84 8.84
C VAL A 432 24.30 -4.59 9.91
N ASN A 433 23.95 -4.76 11.19
CA ASN A 433 24.90 -4.70 12.30
C ASN A 433 25.59 -6.05 12.59
N GLY A 434 25.26 -7.11 11.83
CA GLY A 434 25.84 -8.45 12.03
C GLY A 434 25.47 -9.08 13.38
N ARG A 435 24.30 -8.72 13.94
CA ARG A 435 23.82 -9.18 15.25
C ARG A 435 22.82 -10.34 15.16
N VAL A 436 22.36 -10.66 13.96
CA VAL A 436 21.49 -11.80 13.71
C VAL A 436 22.25 -13.10 14.00
N THR A 437 21.63 -13.99 14.79
CA THR A 437 22.22 -15.27 15.23
C THR A 437 21.86 -16.46 14.34
N ARG A 438 20.80 -16.34 13.52
CA ARG A 438 20.41 -17.37 12.55
C ARG A 438 21.37 -17.40 11.37
N SER A 439 21.45 -18.55 10.70
CA SER A 439 22.15 -18.64 9.40
C SER A 439 21.38 -17.83 8.36
N LEU A 440 22.07 -16.93 7.67
CA LEU A 440 21.46 -16.06 6.67
C LEU A 440 21.22 -16.83 5.36
N GLY A 441 19.99 -16.77 4.86
CA GLY A 441 19.65 -17.24 3.52
C GLY A 441 20.26 -16.36 2.42
N ALA A 442 20.15 -16.79 1.15
CA ALA A 442 20.72 -16.05 0.02
C ALA A 442 20.18 -14.62 -0.10
N PHE A 443 18.88 -14.43 0.07
CA PHE A 443 18.27 -13.10 0.04
C PHE A 443 18.70 -12.23 1.23
N GLU A 444 18.81 -12.80 2.43
CA GLU A 444 19.28 -12.08 3.62
C GLU A 444 20.74 -11.64 3.50
N GLN A 445 21.60 -12.49 2.95
CA GLN A 445 22.99 -12.12 2.64
C GLN A 445 23.05 -11.01 1.60
N GLN A 446 22.23 -11.09 0.55
CA GLN A 446 22.13 -10.04 -0.46
C GLN A 446 21.68 -8.71 0.15
N LEU A 447 20.57 -8.70 0.90
CA LEU A 447 20.07 -7.53 1.62
C LEU A 447 21.14 -6.96 2.55
N GLN A 448 21.82 -7.81 3.32
CA GLN A 448 22.89 -7.39 4.23
C GLN A 448 24.05 -6.73 3.47
N SER A 449 24.38 -7.21 2.27
CA SER A 449 25.45 -6.65 1.43
C SER A 449 25.04 -5.37 0.70
N ASP A 450 23.76 -5.28 0.31
CA ASP A 450 23.26 -4.20 -0.53
C ASP A 450 23.02 -2.91 0.29
N VAL A 451 22.62 -3.01 1.56
CA VAL A 451 22.24 -1.84 2.36
C VAL A 451 23.43 -0.92 2.62
N GLU A 452 23.33 0.35 2.25
CA GLU A 452 24.35 1.37 2.49
C GLU A 452 23.98 2.30 3.64
N ALA A 453 22.69 2.59 3.81
CA ALA A 453 22.18 3.40 4.90
C ALA A 453 20.74 3.04 5.23
N ILE A 454 20.33 3.30 6.48
CA ILE A 454 18.96 3.13 6.95
C ILE A 454 18.51 4.41 7.65
N TYR A 455 17.41 5.01 7.22
CA TYR A 455 16.82 6.17 7.88
C TYR A 455 15.31 6.03 8.06
N LEU A 456 14.79 6.78 9.02
CA LEU A 456 13.37 6.97 9.26
C LEU A 456 12.89 8.27 8.65
N VAL A 457 11.63 8.28 8.25
CA VAL A 457 10.86 9.45 7.83
C VAL A 457 9.58 9.46 8.65
N ARG A 458 9.18 10.63 9.15
CA ARG A 458 7.82 10.89 9.66
C ARG A 458 7.19 11.96 8.79
N ILE A 459 5.99 11.67 8.32
CA ILE A 459 5.21 12.51 7.42
C ILE A 459 3.96 12.96 8.19
N PRO A 460 3.75 14.28 8.36
CA PRO A 460 2.59 14.77 9.07
C PRO A 460 1.33 14.69 8.22
N GLN A 461 0.18 14.68 8.89
CA GLN A 461 -1.10 14.72 8.21
C GLN A 461 -1.33 16.12 7.62
N VAL A 462 -1.74 16.16 6.35
CA VAL A 462 -2.24 17.38 5.70
C VAL A 462 -3.58 17.76 6.35
N PRO A 463 -3.72 18.98 6.89
CA PRO A 463 -5.01 19.46 7.39
C PRO A 463 -6.09 19.37 6.32
N SER A 464 -7.23 18.77 6.64
CA SER A 464 -8.33 18.52 5.71
C SER A 464 -9.68 18.70 6.41
N SER A 465 -10.76 18.26 5.77
CA SER A 465 -12.08 18.19 6.42
C SER A 465 -12.20 17.11 7.50
N ARG A 466 -11.17 16.28 7.71
CA ARG A 466 -11.17 15.17 8.67
C ARG A 466 -10.39 15.48 9.94
N ALA A 467 -10.73 14.80 11.03
CA ALA A 467 -9.99 14.87 12.27
C ALA A 467 -8.54 14.39 12.10
N PHE A 468 -7.64 14.94 12.92
CA PHE A 468 -6.27 14.44 12.98
C PHE A 468 -6.25 13.02 13.54
N GLY A 469 -5.56 12.13 12.84
CA GLY A 469 -5.28 10.77 13.26
C GLY A 469 -4.16 10.69 14.29
N SER A 470 -3.67 9.47 14.51
CA SER A 470 -2.63 9.19 15.50
C SER A 470 -1.73 8.03 15.06
N ASN A 471 -0.82 7.58 15.93
CA ASN A 471 -0.11 6.33 15.72
C ASN A 471 -1.08 5.14 15.62
N PRO A 472 -0.75 4.11 14.82
CA PRO A 472 -1.55 2.90 14.74
C PRO A 472 -1.41 2.08 16.03
N VAL A 473 -2.31 1.10 16.20
CA VAL A 473 -2.25 0.15 17.33
C VAL A 473 -1.20 -0.93 17.10
N PHE A 474 -0.54 -1.34 18.18
CA PHE A 474 0.47 -2.41 18.20
C PHE A 474 -0.07 -3.72 18.75
N SER A 475 -1.31 -3.75 19.24
CA SER A 475 -1.96 -4.96 19.74
C SER A 475 -3.47 -4.92 19.61
N PHE A 476 -4.10 -6.10 19.68
CA PHE A 476 -5.56 -6.19 19.77
C PHE A 476 -6.11 -5.55 21.05
N SER A 477 -5.38 -5.63 22.17
CA SER A 477 -5.82 -4.99 23.43
C SER A 477 -5.90 -3.47 23.26
N GLU A 478 -4.87 -2.86 22.67
CA GLU A 478 -4.84 -1.42 22.40
C GLU A 478 -5.96 -1.00 21.43
N TYR A 479 -6.29 -1.85 20.44
CA TYR A 479 -7.45 -1.64 19.57
C TYR A 479 -8.75 -1.57 20.38
N MET A 480 -8.98 -2.55 21.26
CA MET A 480 -10.17 -2.60 22.10
C MET A 480 -10.26 -1.47 23.14
N GLU A 481 -9.13 -0.92 23.56
CA GLU A 481 -9.08 0.25 24.46
C GLU A 481 -9.47 1.56 23.76
N ARG A 482 -9.20 1.67 22.44
CA ARG A 482 -9.53 2.85 21.64
C ARG A 482 -10.93 2.80 21.05
N ALA A 483 -11.37 1.63 20.60
CA ALA A 483 -12.67 1.45 19.99
C ALA A 483 -13.80 1.50 21.05
N PRO A 484 -14.95 2.13 20.75
CA PRO A 484 -16.11 2.05 21.62
C PRO A 484 -16.51 0.60 21.90
N ALA A 485 -16.88 0.28 23.14
CA ALA A 485 -17.29 -1.08 23.51
C ALA A 485 -18.57 -1.54 22.80
N ASP A 486 -19.47 -0.59 22.51
CA ASP A 486 -20.69 -0.82 21.72
C ASP A 486 -20.42 -0.53 20.24
N HIS A 487 -20.54 -1.57 19.40
CA HIS A 487 -20.32 -1.47 17.96
C HIS A 487 -21.32 -0.53 17.27
N ALA A 488 -22.49 -0.27 17.87
CA ALA A 488 -23.43 0.72 17.34
C ALA A 488 -22.90 2.17 17.45
N GLN A 489 -21.88 2.41 18.28
CA GLN A 489 -21.23 3.71 18.44
C GLN A 489 -20.04 3.90 17.49
N TRP A 490 -19.66 2.87 16.73
CA TRP A 490 -18.53 2.94 15.83
C TRP A 490 -18.82 3.87 14.65
N LYS A 491 -17.86 4.74 14.37
CA LYS A 491 -17.84 5.60 13.19
C LYS A 491 -17.27 4.81 12.03
N ILE A 492 -18.15 4.33 11.17
CA ILE A 492 -17.81 3.58 9.96
C ILE A 492 -18.42 4.31 8.76
N VAL A 493 -17.77 4.21 7.60
CA VAL A 493 -18.40 4.57 6.33
C VAL A 493 -18.79 3.29 5.61
N PRO A 494 -20.08 2.98 5.49
CA PRO A 494 -20.52 1.83 4.70
C PRO A 494 -20.02 1.97 3.26
N VAL A 495 -19.55 0.85 2.71
CA VAL A 495 -19.06 0.76 1.35
C VAL A 495 -19.81 -0.33 0.60
N ASP A 496 -20.11 -0.06 -0.67
CA ASP A 496 -20.80 -1.02 -1.52
C ASP A 496 -19.87 -2.17 -1.91
N ALA A 497 -20.43 -3.36 -2.09
CA ALA A 497 -19.69 -4.49 -2.66
C ALA A 497 -19.33 -4.21 -4.12
N ARG A 498 -18.16 -4.68 -4.54
CA ARG A 498 -17.68 -4.65 -5.92
C ARG A 498 -17.52 -6.10 -6.40
N PRO A 499 -18.62 -6.77 -6.80
CA PRO A 499 -18.57 -8.18 -7.17
C PRO A 499 -17.72 -8.38 -8.43
N PHE A 500 -16.73 -9.28 -8.34
CA PHE A 500 -15.88 -9.60 -9.47
C PHE A 500 -16.62 -10.39 -10.55
N PRO A 501 -16.52 -10.01 -11.84
CA PRO A 501 -17.24 -10.67 -12.92
C PRO A 501 -16.84 -12.13 -13.07
N GLN A 502 -17.83 -13.01 -13.21
CA GLN A 502 -17.61 -14.46 -13.31
C GLN A 502 -16.83 -14.82 -14.59
N GLU A 503 -17.09 -14.11 -15.67
CA GLU A 503 -16.45 -14.24 -16.98
C GLU A 503 -14.96 -13.84 -16.99
N LEU A 504 -14.51 -13.13 -15.96
CA LEU A 504 -13.11 -12.74 -15.80
C LEU A 504 -12.32 -13.69 -14.88
N ARG A 505 -12.99 -14.65 -14.24
CA ARG A 505 -12.33 -15.69 -13.42
C ARG A 505 -11.69 -16.74 -14.33
N ASP A 506 -10.42 -17.01 -14.08
CA ASP A 506 -9.65 -18.07 -14.71
C ASP A 506 -8.77 -18.78 -13.65
N GLY A 507 -7.98 -19.78 -14.08
CA GLY A 507 -6.95 -20.37 -13.23
C GLY A 507 -7.45 -20.88 -11.86
N GLN A 508 -6.77 -20.47 -10.79
CA GLN A 508 -7.08 -20.91 -9.43
C GLN A 508 -8.36 -20.26 -8.87
N ALA A 509 -8.75 -19.09 -9.39
CA ALA A 509 -9.99 -18.41 -8.99
C ALA A 509 -11.26 -19.25 -9.27
N LEU A 510 -11.20 -20.23 -10.16
CA LEU A 510 -12.29 -21.17 -10.46
C LEU A 510 -12.44 -22.27 -9.40
N THR A 511 -11.38 -22.59 -8.66
CA THR A 511 -11.34 -23.73 -7.72
C THR A 511 -11.23 -23.29 -6.26
N GLN A 512 -11.22 -21.98 -6.01
CA GLN A 512 -11.05 -21.40 -4.68
C GLN A 512 -12.11 -21.93 -3.70
N GLN A 513 -11.67 -22.79 -2.78
CA GLN A 513 -12.54 -23.39 -1.77
C GLN A 513 -12.87 -22.38 -0.68
N ARG A 514 -14.16 -22.26 -0.34
CA ARG A 514 -14.59 -21.52 0.86
C ARG A 514 -14.03 -22.23 2.09
N LYS A 515 -13.35 -21.48 2.96
CA LYS A 515 -12.90 -22.00 4.26
C LYS A 515 -14.11 -22.41 5.11
N SER A 516 -13.98 -23.52 5.83
CA SER A 516 -14.99 -23.94 6.81
C SER A 516 -15.22 -22.84 7.86
N PRO A 517 -16.48 -22.52 8.21
CA PRO A 517 -16.78 -21.58 9.29
C PRO A 517 -16.46 -22.15 10.68
N VAL A 518 -16.13 -23.45 10.78
CA VAL A 518 -15.66 -24.10 12.02
C VAL A 518 -14.17 -24.44 11.88
N PRO A 519 -13.27 -23.75 12.60
CA PRO A 519 -11.86 -24.11 12.65
C PRO A 519 -11.65 -25.52 13.23
N LEU A 520 -10.63 -26.23 12.76
CA LEU A 520 -10.35 -27.61 13.20
C LEU A 520 -10.19 -27.73 14.74
N PRO A 521 -9.48 -26.82 15.44
CA PRO A 521 -9.39 -26.88 16.91
C PRO A 521 -10.76 -26.78 17.59
N ILE A 522 -11.66 -25.93 17.07
CA ILE A 522 -13.04 -25.81 17.57
C ILE A 522 -13.82 -27.11 17.31
N ALA A 523 -13.70 -27.68 16.11
CA ALA A 523 -14.35 -28.94 15.78
C ALA A 523 -13.91 -30.07 16.72
N ILE A 524 -12.61 -30.16 17.02
CA ILE A 524 -12.07 -31.14 17.98
C ILE A 524 -12.64 -30.91 19.38
N ILE A 525 -12.69 -29.66 19.87
CA ILE A 525 -13.27 -29.33 21.17
C ILE A 525 -14.73 -29.78 21.25
N VAL A 526 -15.53 -29.47 20.23
CA VAL A 526 -16.94 -29.88 20.15
C VAL A 526 -17.07 -31.41 20.15
N LEU A 527 -16.27 -32.12 19.36
CA LEU A 527 -16.27 -33.58 19.32
C LEU A 527 -15.93 -34.20 20.68
N VAL A 528 -14.93 -33.66 21.38
CA VAL A 528 -14.55 -34.12 22.73
C VAL A 528 -15.69 -33.90 23.74
N ILE A 529 -16.34 -32.73 23.71
CA ILE A 529 -17.49 -32.41 24.59
C ILE A 529 -18.65 -33.38 24.31
N VAL A 530 -18.99 -33.62 23.05
CA VAL A 530 -20.07 -34.53 22.65
C VAL A 530 -19.75 -35.97 23.05
N ALA A 531 -18.51 -36.42 22.86
CA ALA A 531 -18.08 -37.75 23.26
C ALA A 531 -18.13 -37.94 24.78
N ALA A 532 -17.67 -36.95 25.55
CA ALA A 532 -17.74 -36.96 27.01
C ALA A 532 -19.19 -36.97 27.52
N ALA A 533 -20.06 -36.12 26.96
CA ALA A 533 -21.49 -36.09 27.30
C ALA A 533 -22.17 -37.43 26.99
N SER A 534 -21.87 -38.03 25.83
CA SER A 534 -22.38 -39.34 25.44
C SER A 534 -21.92 -40.46 26.38
N PHE A 535 -20.65 -40.41 26.80
CA PHE A 535 -20.10 -41.35 27.78
C PHE A 535 -20.80 -41.22 29.14
N VAL A 536 -21.00 -40.00 29.64
CA VAL A 536 -21.71 -39.73 30.89
C VAL A 536 -23.17 -40.19 30.79
N ALA A 537 -23.87 -39.85 29.71
CA ALA A 537 -25.25 -40.29 29.48
C ALA A 537 -25.37 -41.82 29.46
N ARG A 538 -24.43 -42.51 28.79
CA ARG A 538 -24.38 -43.98 28.77
C ARG A 538 -24.10 -44.57 30.15
N ALA A 539 -23.20 -43.97 30.93
CA ALA A 539 -22.91 -44.39 32.30
C ALA A 539 -24.13 -44.21 33.22
N LEU A 540 -24.83 -43.08 33.13
CA LEU A 540 -26.06 -42.81 33.89
C LEU A 540 -27.21 -43.75 33.49
N TYR A 541 -27.38 -44.01 32.19
CA TYR A 541 -28.37 -44.97 31.69
C TYR A 541 -28.11 -46.39 32.21
N ARG A 542 -26.85 -46.84 32.18
CA ARG A 542 -26.46 -48.15 32.74
C ARG A 542 -26.69 -48.24 34.25
N LYS A 543 -26.51 -47.13 35.00
CA LYS A 543 -26.81 -47.07 36.43
C LYS A 543 -28.31 -47.11 36.74
N ARG A 544 -29.19 -46.61 35.87
CA ARG A 544 -30.66 -46.67 36.05
C ARG A 544 -31.28 -48.03 35.69
N LYS A 545 -30.56 -48.86 34.93
CA LYS A 545 -30.99 -50.21 34.54
C LYS A 545 -30.53 -51.31 35.50
N ARG A 546 -29.63 -50.98 36.42
CA ARG A 546 -29.33 -51.77 37.62
C ARG A 546 -30.17 -51.20 38.74
#